data_AF-A0A6B0GXP3-F1
#
_entry.id   AF-A0A6B0GXP3-F1
#
_cell.length_a   1.000
_cell.length_b   1.000
_cell.length_c   1.000
_cell.angle_alpha   90.00
_cell.angle_beta   90.00
_cell.angle_gamma   90.00
#
_symmetry.space_group_name_H-M   'P 1'
#
loop_
_entity.id
_entity.type
_entity.pdbx_description
1 polymer ?
#
loop_
_entity_poly.entity_id
_entity_poly.type
_entity_poly.pdbx_seq_one_letter_code
_entity_poly.pdbx_strand_id
1 'polypeptide(L)'
;MCGDETPLDGENGINHGGQVLCGDCWDKPVKFRVTCEARGWEMCDFEHEVQRNELNRYQVRQNAEMHANNHENEKRVFEDEIHETTVEEVPVSDG
;
A
#
# COMPACT_ATOMS: atom_id res chain seq x y z
N MET A 1 -7.56 6.21 24.09
CA MET A 1 -8.69 6.34 23.15
C MET A 1 -8.22 7.19 21.99
N CYS A 2 -8.25 6.72 20.74
CA CYS A 2 -8.10 7.65 19.60
C CYS A 2 -9.31 8.62 19.69
N GLY A 3 -9.06 9.92 19.91
CA GLY A 3 -10.12 10.94 20.01
C GLY A 3 -10.26 11.66 21.36
N ASP A 4 -9.58 11.22 22.43
CA ASP A 4 -9.48 12.00 23.67
C ASP A 4 -8.21 12.84 23.64
N GLU A 5 -8.37 14.14 23.91
CA GLU A 5 -7.38 15.24 24.03
C GLU A 5 -5.90 14.82 24.07
N THR A 6 -5.37 14.33 22.94
CA THR A 6 -3.98 13.92 22.85
C THR A 6 -3.15 15.14 22.48
N PRO A 7 -2.16 15.54 23.30
CA PRO A 7 -1.33 16.69 22.98
C PRO A 7 -0.66 16.55 21.61
N LEU A 8 -0.71 17.61 20.81
CA LEU A 8 0.05 17.73 19.56
C LEU A 8 1.48 18.14 19.85
N ASP A 9 2.24 17.23 20.45
CA ASP A 9 3.65 17.43 20.84
C ASP A 9 4.64 16.68 19.93
N GLY A 10 4.13 15.88 18.98
CA GLY A 10 4.95 15.03 18.10
C GLY A 10 5.40 13.71 18.72
N GLU A 11 5.09 13.46 20.00
CA GLU A 11 5.34 12.19 20.70
C GLU A 11 4.05 11.41 20.91
N ASN A 12 2.99 12.09 21.35
CA ASN A 12 1.69 11.50 21.66
C ASN A 12 0.68 11.69 20.52
N GLY A 13 0.78 12.82 19.81
CA GLY A 13 -0.06 13.15 18.67
C GLY A 13 0.70 13.92 17.59
N ILE A 14 0.47 13.56 16.34
CA ILE A 14 1.10 14.19 15.17
C ILE A 14 0.05 14.67 14.16
N ASN A 15 0.33 15.76 13.47
CA ASN A 15 -0.42 16.17 12.29
C ASN A 15 0.21 15.54 11.03
N HIS A 16 -0.54 14.68 10.35
CA HIS A 16 -0.14 14.05 9.10
C HIS A 16 -1.22 14.32 8.04
N GLY A 17 -0.88 15.07 7.00
CA GLY A 17 -1.80 15.35 5.89
C GLY A 17 -3.10 16.07 6.28
N GLY A 18 -3.10 16.84 7.38
CA GLY A 18 -4.30 17.51 7.89
C GLY A 18 -5.14 16.68 8.86
N GLN A 19 -4.73 15.44 9.15
CA GLN A 19 -5.33 14.60 10.17
C GLN A 19 -4.44 14.53 11.41
N VAL A 20 -5.06 14.55 12.59
CA VAL A 20 -4.37 14.33 13.85
C VAL A 20 -4.42 12.84 14.17
N LEU A 21 -3.26 12.21 14.27
CA LEU A 21 -3.10 10.81 14.63
C LEU A 21 -2.46 10.73 16.03
N CYS A 22 -3.01 9.90 16.92
CA CYS A 22 -2.34 9.57 18.18
C CYS A 22 -1.31 8.45 17.98
N GLY A 23 -0.54 8.19 19.05
CA GLY A 23 0.47 7.13 19.17
C GLY A 23 0.06 5.74 18.63
N ASP A 24 -1.18 5.31 18.86
CA ASP A 24 -1.66 4.01 18.35
C ASP A 24 -2.06 4.09 16.88
N CYS A 25 -2.62 5.23 16.49
CA CYS A 25 -3.23 5.46 15.19
C CYS A 25 -2.15 5.67 14.08
N TRP A 26 -1.02 6.32 14.38
CA TRP A 26 0.10 6.50 13.43
C TRP A 26 1.03 5.27 13.29
N ASP A 27 1.07 4.38 14.29
CA ASP A 27 1.82 3.11 14.28
C ASP A 27 1.03 1.96 13.64
N LYS A 28 -0.26 2.17 13.40
CA LYS A 28 -1.13 1.20 12.74
C LYS A 28 -0.52 0.76 11.40
N PRO A 29 -0.41 -0.56 11.15
CA PRO A 29 0.12 -1.03 9.89
C PRO A 29 -0.87 -0.79 8.75
N VAL A 30 -0.34 -0.37 7.61
CA VAL A 30 -1.04 -0.22 6.34
C VAL A 30 -0.36 -1.13 5.33
N LYS A 31 -1.16 -1.93 4.63
CA LYS A 31 -0.69 -2.89 3.63
C LYS A 31 -1.42 -2.67 2.31
N PHE A 32 -0.66 -2.58 1.23
CA PHE A 32 -1.17 -2.61 -0.14
C PHE A 32 -0.73 -3.90 -0.82
N ARG A 33 -1.67 -4.53 -1.52
CA ARG A 33 -1.43 -5.69 -2.37
C ARG A 33 -1.51 -5.27 -3.83
N VAL A 34 -0.59 -5.79 -4.63
CA VAL A 34 -0.56 -5.69 -6.08
C VAL A 34 -0.89 -7.06 -6.63
N THR A 35 -1.88 -7.15 -7.49
CA THR A 35 -2.21 -8.37 -8.25
C THR A 35 -2.18 -8.07 -9.74
N CYS A 36 -1.90 -9.07 -10.57
CA CYS A 36 -1.98 -8.94 -12.01
C CYS A 36 -3.08 -9.84 -12.58
N GLU A 37 -3.93 -9.29 -13.43
CA GLU A 37 -4.85 -10.06 -14.27
C GLU A 37 -4.32 -10.02 -15.71
N ALA A 38 -3.80 -11.15 -16.20
CA ALA A 38 -3.42 -11.27 -17.60
C ALA A 38 -4.67 -11.50 -18.46
N ARG A 39 -4.97 -10.56 -19.36
CA ARG A 39 -6.10 -10.69 -20.29
C ARG A 39 -5.63 -11.35 -21.58
N GLY A 40 -5.84 -12.67 -21.70
CA GLY A 40 -5.77 -13.34 -23.00
C GLY A 40 -5.21 -14.75 -22.95
N TRP A 41 -4.13 -15.01 -22.22
CA TRP A 41 -3.42 -16.29 -22.22
C TRP A 41 -2.73 -16.45 -20.86
N GLU A 42 -2.99 -17.56 -20.17
CA GLU A 42 -2.50 -17.92 -18.82
C GLU A 42 -2.75 -16.88 -17.69
N MET A 43 -3.21 -17.35 -16.51
CA MET A 43 -3.32 -16.46 -15.36
C MET A 43 -1.90 -16.13 -14.87
N CYS A 44 -1.49 -14.86 -15.00
CA CYS A 44 -0.31 -14.34 -14.31
C CYS A 44 -0.55 -14.46 -12.79
N ASP A 45 0.31 -15.19 -12.10
CA ASP A 45 0.22 -15.44 -10.66
C ASP A 45 0.94 -14.37 -9.83
N PHE A 46 1.23 -13.22 -10.45
CA PHE A 46 1.93 -12.14 -9.79
C PHE A 46 1.09 -11.54 -8.66
N GLU A 47 1.63 -11.67 -7.45
CA GLU A 47 1.16 -11.01 -6.25
C GLU A 47 2.34 -10.38 -5.50
N HIS A 48 2.20 -9.12 -5.08
CA HIS A 48 3.21 -8.44 -4.26
C HIS A 48 2.55 -7.62 -3.14
N GLU A 49 3.09 -7.68 -1.94
CA GLU A 49 2.58 -6.92 -0.79
C GLU A 49 3.63 -5.94 -0.27
N VAL A 50 3.21 -4.70 -0.01
CA VAL A 50 4.03 -3.68 0.64
C VAL A 50 3.34 -3.24 1.93
N GLN A 51 4.05 -3.31 3.06
CA GLN A 51 3.53 -2.95 4.37
C GLN A 51 4.49 -2.05 5.15
N ARG A 52 3.99 -0.95 5.69
CA ARG A 52 4.63 -0.09 6.71
C ARG A 52 3.54 0.49 7.63
N ASN A 53 3.88 1.44 8.49
CA ASN A 53 2.90 2.14 9.33
C ASN A 53 2.16 3.25 8.58
N GLU A 54 1.08 3.74 9.18
CA GLU A 54 0.15 4.74 8.65
C GLU A 54 0.84 6.05 8.22
N LEU A 55 1.89 6.49 8.93
CA LEU A 55 2.67 7.68 8.54
C LEU A 55 3.30 7.58 7.15
N ASN A 56 3.55 6.35 6.72
CA ASN A 56 4.14 6.09 5.43
C ASN A 56 3.09 5.69 4.40
N ARG A 57 1.76 5.76 4.70
CA ARG A 57 0.68 5.31 3.80
C ARG A 57 0.90 5.75 2.35
N TYR A 58 1.21 7.03 2.15
CA TYR A 58 1.47 7.57 0.81
C TYR A 58 2.67 6.89 0.14
N GLN A 59 3.79 6.74 0.85
CA GLN A 59 4.98 6.06 0.34
C GLN A 59 4.74 4.56 0.10
N VAL A 60 3.98 3.87 0.98
CA VAL A 60 3.63 2.46 0.81
C VAL A 60 2.83 2.27 -0.48
N ARG A 61 1.83 3.13 -0.71
CA ARG A 61 1.04 3.12 -1.94
C ARG A 61 1.90 3.40 -3.17
N GLN A 62 2.76 4.43 -3.13
CA GLN A 62 3.67 4.73 -4.24
C GLN A 62 4.60 3.56 -4.57
N ASN A 63 5.10 2.85 -3.56
CA ASN A 63 5.91 1.66 -3.77
C ASN A 63 5.10 0.54 -4.44
N ALA A 64 3.87 0.29 -3.98
CA ALA A 64 2.99 -0.70 -4.60
C ALA A 64 2.68 -0.33 -6.06
N GLU A 65 2.37 0.93 -6.35
CA GLU A 65 2.17 1.45 -7.71
C GLU A 65 3.44 1.34 -8.57
N MET A 66 4.63 1.53 -8.00
CA MET A 66 5.89 1.32 -8.70
C MET A 66 6.09 -0.16 -9.06
N HIS A 67 5.76 -1.09 -8.17
CA HIS A 67 5.83 -2.53 -8.46
C HIS A 67 4.83 -2.96 -9.55
N ALA A 68 3.60 -2.45 -9.50
CA ALA A 68 2.58 -2.60 -10.54
C ALA A 68 3.12 -2.15 -11.92
N ASN A 69 3.59 -0.91 -12.00
CA ASN A 69 4.14 -0.35 -13.25
C ASN A 69 5.36 -1.12 -13.77
N ASN A 70 6.24 -1.56 -12.90
CA ASN A 70 7.42 -2.35 -13.30
C ASN A 70 6.99 -3.69 -13.90
N HIS A 71 6.04 -4.38 -13.27
CA HIS A 71 5.52 -5.64 -13.77
C HIS A 71 4.88 -5.50 -15.15
N GLU A 72 3.95 -4.55 -15.32
CA GLU A 72 3.31 -4.31 -16.62
C GLU A 72 4.32 -3.97 -17.72
N ASN A 73 5.34 -3.16 -17.38
CA ASN A 73 6.39 -2.81 -18.32
C ASN A 73 7.25 -4.02 -18.71
N GLU A 74 7.66 -4.85 -17.75
CA GLU A 74 8.42 -6.08 -18.03
C GLU A 74 7.62 -7.02 -18.93
N LYS A 75 6.36 -7.27 -18.60
CA LYS A 75 5.48 -8.15 -19.37
C LYS A 75 5.23 -7.64 -20.79
N ARG A 76 4.99 -6.34 -20.96
CA ARG A 76 4.87 -5.73 -22.29
C ARG A 76 6.16 -5.84 -23.11
N VAL A 77 7.33 -5.67 -22.49
CA VAL A 77 8.62 -5.66 -23.21
C VAL A 77 9.08 -7.07 -23.59
N PHE A 78 8.85 -8.06 -22.73
CA PHE A 78 9.43 -9.39 -22.90
C PHE A 78 8.45 -10.46 -23.37
N GLU A 79 7.15 -10.31 -23.08
CA GLU A 79 6.14 -11.35 -23.36
C GLU A 79 5.12 -10.92 -24.42
N ASP A 80 5.09 -9.64 -24.84
CA ASP A 80 4.11 -9.08 -25.78
C ASP A 80 2.64 -9.34 -25.37
N GLU A 81 2.43 -9.45 -24.06
CA GLU A 81 1.14 -9.71 -23.44
C GLU A 81 0.59 -8.45 -22.75
N ILE A 82 -0.74 -8.34 -22.72
CA ILE A 82 -1.42 -7.25 -21.99
C ILE A 82 -1.70 -7.73 -20.56
N HIS A 83 -0.91 -7.19 -19.64
CA HIS A 83 -1.03 -7.39 -18.20
C HIS A 83 -1.63 -6.12 -17.59
N GLU A 84 -2.69 -6.28 -16.79
CA GLU A 84 -3.34 -5.19 -16.06
C GLU A 84 -3.19 -5.46 -14.56
N THR A 85 -2.51 -4.55 -13.87
CA THR A 85 -2.26 -4.68 -12.43
C THR A 85 -3.24 -3.84 -11.61
N THR A 86 -3.64 -4.39 -10.47
CA THR A 86 -4.51 -3.73 -9.51
C THR A 86 -3.75 -3.52 -8.21
N VAL A 87 -3.86 -2.31 -7.63
CA VAL A 87 -3.33 -1.98 -6.31
C VAL A 87 -4.50 -1.77 -5.34
N GLU A 88 -4.58 -2.59 -4.30
CA GLU A 88 -5.64 -2.53 -3.29
C GLU A 88 -5.07 -2.43 -1.87
N GLU A 89 -5.69 -1.61 -1.02
CA GLU A 89 -5.41 -1.63 0.43
C GLU A 89 -6.09 -2.86 1.03
N VAL A 90 -5.32 -3.73 1.66
CA VAL A 90 -5.80 -5.01 2.22
C VAL A 90 -5.66 -5.02 3.73
N PRO A 91 -6.53 -5.75 4.46
CA PRO A 91 -6.41 -5.90 5.90
C PRO A 91 -5.05 -6.49 6.29
N VAL A 92 -4.45 -5.93 7.34
CA VAL A 92 -3.31 -6.55 8.01
C VAL A 92 -3.89 -7.62 8.93
N SER A 93 -3.57 -8.89 8.64
CA SER A 93 -3.99 -9.98 9.52
C SER A 93 -3.09 -9.97 10.75
N ASP A 94 -3.69 -9.80 11.93
CA ASP A 94 -3.01 -10.05 13.19
C ASP A 94 -2.75 -11.56 13.28
N GLY A 95 -1.50 -11.96 13.03
CA GLY A 95 -1.05 -13.35 13.16
C GLY A 95 -1.02 -13.82 14.61
#